data_AF-A0A0C3C5I0-F1
#
_entry.id   AF-A0A0C3C5I0-F1
#
_cell.length_a   1.000
_cell.length_b   1.000
_cell.length_c   1.000
_cell.angle_alpha   90.00
_cell.angle_beta   90.00
_cell.angle_gamma   90.00
#
_symmetry.space_group_name_H-M   'P 1'
#
loop_
_entity.id
_entity.type
_entity.pdbx_description
1 polymer ?
#
loop_
_entity_poly.entity_id
_entity_poly.type
_entity_poly.pdbx_seq_one_letter_code
_entity_poly.pdbx_strand_id
1 'polypeptide(L)'
;MSGRADFCVWIREQHLKTRSPISQVFLNLGKKPTVLIADHRETRDIMTNRTKDFDRGFNSKAILDLVAGNYQLTLKTGPEWRLHRRLLQDTMTPVFLQTVAAPSVHTKIISSRRITGFAAILALLSH
;
A
#
# COMPACT_ATOMS: atom_id res chain seq x y z
N MET A 1 23.00 -15.20 -3.09
CA MET A 1 21.54 -15.29 -2.90
C MET A 1 21.29 -15.44 -1.41
N SER A 2 20.76 -14.40 -0.75
CA SER A 2 20.56 -14.36 0.70
C SER A 2 19.07 -14.24 1.04
N GLY A 3 18.51 -15.30 1.61
CA GLY A 3 17.67 -15.24 2.83
C GLY A 3 16.21 -14.82 2.73
N ARG A 4 15.86 -13.70 2.11
CA ARG A 4 14.47 -13.24 1.94
C ARG A 4 14.41 -12.46 0.63
N ALA A 5 13.63 -12.94 -0.33
CA ALA A 5 13.46 -12.26 -1.61
C ALA A 5 12.56 -11.04 -1.42
N ASP A 6 13.06 -10.02 -0.72
CA ASP A 6 12.38 -8.76 -0.55
C ASP A 6 12.38 -8.04 -1.89
N PHE A 7 11.20 -7.77 -2.43
CA PHE A 7 11.04 -7.10 -3.72
C PHE A 7 11.81 -5.78 -3.79
N CYS A 8 11.89 -5.06 -2.67
CA CYS A 8 12.68 -3.81 -2.56
C CYS A 8 14.19 -4.05 -2.74
N VAL A 9 14.73 -5.14 -2.19
CA VAL A 9 16.14 -5.51 -2.35
C VAL A 9 16.41 -5.88 -3.82
N TRP A 10 15.50 -6.64 -4.43
CA TRP A 10 15.60 -6.99 -5.84
C TRP A 10 15.60 -5.75 -6.76
N ILE A 11 14.70 -4.76 -6.52
CA ILE A 11 14.69 -3.50 -7.28
C ILE A 11 16.04 -2.80 -7.17
N ARG A 12 16.58 -2.67 -5.95
CA ARG A 12 17.88 -2.03 -5.71
C ARG A 12 18.99 -2.74 -6.48
N GLU A 13 19.01 -4.07 -6.47
CA GLU A 13 20.00 -4.85 -7.23
C GLU A 13 19.91 -4.61 -8.75
N GLN A 14 18.73 -4.39 -9.33
CA GLN A 14 18.59 -4.07 -10.76
C GLN A 14 19.24 -2.73 -11.13
N HIS A 15 19.07 -1.72 -10.28
CA HIS A 15 19.73 -0.43 -10.46
C HIS A 15 21.25 -0.52 -10.32
N LEU A 16 21.74 -1.34 -9.38
CA LEU A 16 23.18 -1.57 -9.22
C LEU A 16 23.80 -2.29 -10.42
N LYS A 17 23.08 -3.25 -11.02
CA LYS A 17 23.54 -3.97 -12.22
C LYS A 17 23.64 -3.07 -13.44
N THR A 18 22.61 -2.23 -13.65
CA THR A 18 22.55 -1.31 -14.81
C THR A 18 23.42 -0.06 -14.60
N ARG A 19 23.87 0.22 -13.37
CA ARG A 19 24.59 1.44 -12.97
C ARG A 19 23.87 2.73 -13.38
N SER A 20 22.54 2.69 -13.40
CA SER A 20 21.69 3.80 -13.83
C SER A 20 20.54 4.01 -12.83
N PRO A 21 20.21 5.26 -12.50
CA PRO A 21 19.05 5.59 -11.66
C PRO A 21 17.72 5.25 -12.34
N ILE A 22 17.72 5.06 -13.66
CA ILE A 22 16.56 4.62 -14.45
C ILE A 22 16.94 3.32 -15.16
N SER A 23 16.19 2.25 -14.90
CA SER A 23 16.45 0.94 -15.51
C SER A 23 15.16 0.30 -16.00
N GLN A 24 15.20 -0.29 -17.19
CA GLN A 24 14.06 -0.99 -17.78
C GLN A 24 14.13 -2.47 -17.45
N VAL A 25 13.02 -3.04 -16.96
CA VAL A 25 12.89 -4.46 -16.66
C VAL A 25 11.62 -5.04 -17.28
N PHE A 26 11.69 -6.30 -17.72
CA PHE A 26 10.53 -7.03 -18.21
C PHE A 26 9.94 -7.87 -17.08
N LEU A 27 9.04 -7.25 -16.29
CA LEU A 27 8.31 -7.97 -15.22
C LEU A 27 7.24 -8.92 -15.78
N ASN A 28 6.71 -8.59 -16.96
CA ASN A 28 5.65 -9.35 -17.61
C ASN A 28 6.13 -9.72 -19.03
N LEU A 29 6.42 -11.00 -19.27
CA LEU A 29 6.77 -11.50 -20.59
C LEU A 29 5.61 -11.21 -21.57
N GLY A 30 5.89 -10.52 -22.68
CA GLY A 30 4.90 -10.16 -23.70
C GLY A 30 4.10 -8.87 -23.45
N LYS A 31 4.32 -8.14 -22.35
CA LYS A 31 3.73 -6.82 -22.12
C LYS A 31 4.77 -5.71 -22.27
N LYS A 32 4.29 -4.46 -22.24
CA LYS A 32 5.18 -3.28 -22.21
C LYS A 32 6.18 -3.40 -21.06
N PRO A 33 7.44 -3.01 -21.30
CA PRO A 33 8.47 -3.04 -20.26
C PRO A 33 8.11 -2.11 -19.10
N THR A 34 8.49 -2.51 -17.89
CA THR A 34 8.33 -1.67 -16.69
C THR A 34 9.61 -0.86 -16.49
N VAL A 35 9.48 0.44 -16.31
CA VAL A 35 10.59 1.33 -15.99
C VAL A 35 10.69 1.47 -14.47
N LEU A 36 11.85 1.16 -13.91
CA LEU A 36 12.19 1.40 -12.52
C LEU A 36 12.93 2.73 -12.40
N ILE A 37 12.57 3.53 -11.40
CA ILE A 37 13.15 4.83 -11.10
C ILE A 37 13.62 4.80 -9.65
N ALA A 38 14.91 5.00 -9.42
CA ALA A 38 15.51 5.05 -8.08
C ALA A 38 15.83 6.48 -7.61
N ASP A 39 15.73 7.48 -8.48
CA ASP A 39 15.95 8.87 -8.09
C ASP A 39 14.70 9.47 -7.42
N HIS A 40 14.89 10.06 -6.23
CA HIS A 40 13.83 10.65 -5.45
C HIS A 40 13.25 11.92 -6.09
N ARG A 41 14.08 12.72 -6.80
CA ARG A 41 13.63 13.99 -7.38
C ARG A 41 12.69 13.72 -8.54
N GLU A 42 13.11 12.87 -9.46
CA GLU A 42 12.28 12.41 -10.58
C GLU A 42 11.00 11.74 -10.09
N THR A 43 11.11 10.83 -9.12
CA THR A 43 9.94 10.13 -8.57
C THR A 43 8.95 11.10 -7.93
N ARG A 44 9.44 12.09 -7.17
CA ARG A 44 8.59 13.12 -6.57
C ARG A 44 7.90 13.98 -7.63
N ASP A 45 8.64 14.44 -8.64
CA ASP A 45 8.07 15.24 -9.73
C ASP A 45 6.94 14.49 -10.46
N ILE A 46 7.16 13.20 -10.76
CA ILE A 46 6.16 12.32 -11.37
C ILE A 46 4.92 12.21 -10.47
N MET A 47 5.10 11.95 -9.17
CA MET A 47 4.00 11.75 -8.24
C MET A 47 3.18 13.02 -7.93
N THR A 48 3.78 14.21 -7.99
CA THR A 48 3.07 15.45 -7.63
C THR A 48 2.62 16.25 -8.84
N ASN A 49 3.48 16.39 -9.85
CA ASN A 49 3.28 17.34 -10.94
C ASN A 49 2.77 16.66 -12.22
N ARG A 50 3.11 15.39 -12.44
CA ARG A 50 2.75 14.64 -13.67
C ARG A 50 1.65 13.60 -13.48
N THR A 51 0.78 13.81 -12.50
CA THR A 51 -0.36 12.91 -12.20
C THR A 51 -1.38 12.79 -13.34
N LYS A 52 -1.35 13.69 -14.33
CA LYS A 52 -2.16 13.59 -15.56
C LYS A 52 -1.57 12.62 -16.58
N ASP A 53 -0.24 12.51 -16.63
CA ASP A 53 0.49 11.67 -17.58
C ASP A 53 0.69 10.25 -17.02
N PHE A 54 0.87 10.16 -15.69
CA PHE A 54 1.07 8.92 -14.95
C PHE A 54 -0.07 8.69 -13.96
N ASP A 55 -0.97 7.77 -14.32
CA ASP A 55 -2.02 7.28 -13.41
C ASP A 55 -1.60 5.96 -12.75
N ARG A 56 -2.40 5.47 -11.79
CA ARG A 56 -2.09 4.25 -11.01
C ARG A 56 -1.77 3.04 -11.90
N GLY A 57 -0.70 2.34 -11.54
CA GLY A 57 -0.18 1.21 -12.28
C GLY A 57 -1.11 0.00 -12.30
N PHE A 58 -1.13 -0.72 -13.43
CA PHE A 58 -1.89 -1.96 -13.60
C PHE A 58 -1.47 -3.05 -12.59
N ASN A 59 -0.17 -3.20 -12.35
CA ASN A 59 0.36 -4.24 -11.47
C ASN A 59 -0.04 -4.00 -9.99
N SER A 60 0.03 -2.75 -9.53
CA SER A 60 -0.44 -2.39 -8.18
C SER A 60 -1.94 -2.62 -8.03
N LYS A 61 -2.72 -2.33 -9.08
CA LYS A 61 -4.16 -2.61 -9.10
C LYS A 61 -4.44 -4.11 -9.00
N ALA A 62 -3.75 -4.95 -9.77
CA ALA A 62 -3.94 -6.40 -9.73
C ALA A 62 -3.70 -7.02 -8.35
N ILE A 63 -2.70 -6.52 -7.62
CA ILE A 63 -2.41 -6.98 -6.25
C ILE A 63 -3.49 -6.51 -5.27
N LEU A 64 -3.88 -5.23 -5.35
CA LEU A 64 -4.83 -4.63 -4.42
C LEU A 64 -6.29 -5.05 -4.67
N ASP A 65 -6.67 -5.32 -5.92
CA ASP A 65 -8.01 -5.79 -6.29
C ASP A 65 -8.36 -7.11 -5.56
N LEU A 66 -7.36 -7.95 -5.26
CA LEU A 66 -7.57 -9.22 -4.54
C LEU A 66 -8.04 -9.02 -3.09
N VAL A 67 -7.52 -8.00 -2.42
CA VAL A 67 -7.78 -7.75 -0.99
C VAL A 67 -8.90 -6.74 -0.79
N ALA A 68 -8.97 -5.78 -1.70
CA ALA A 68 -9.65 -4.50 -1.49
C ALA A 68 -10.24 -4.02 -2.81
N GLY A 69 -11.20 -4.80 -3.32
CA GLY A 69 -12.00 -4.43 -4.49
C GLY A 69 -12.66 -3.06 -4.28
N ASN A 70 -12.51 -2.17 -5.26
CA ASN A 70 -13.09 -0.81 -5.29
C ASN A 70 -12.60 0.17 -4.20
N TYR A 71 -11.49 -0.11 -3.53
CA TYR A 71 -10.88 0.88 -2.65
C TYR A 71 -10.31 2.06 -3.43
N GLN A 72 -10.26 3.25 -2.81
CA GLN A 72 -9.65 4.45 -3.40
C GLN A 72 -8.22 4.19 -3.92
N LEU A 73 -7.50 3.24 -3.31
CA LEU A 73 -6.15 2.88 -3.71
C LEU A 73 -6.07 2.19 -5.08
N THR A 74 -7.18 1.62 -5.52
CA THR A 74 -7.27 0.75 -6.69
C THR A 74 -8.01 1.43 -7.85
N LEU A 75 -8.71 2.53 -7.56
CA LEU A 75 -9.41 3.34 -8.55
C LEU A 75 -8.45 4.23 -9.35
N LYS A 76 -8.68 4.27 -10.67
CA LYS A 76 -8.03 5.21 -11.59
C LYS A 76 -8.53 6.63 -11.36
N THR A 77 -7.75 7.61 -11.77
CA THR A 77 -8.10 9.02 -11.61
C THR A 77 -9.34 9.36 -12.44
N GLY A 78 -10.45 9.63 -11.76
CA GLY A 78 -11.77 9.79 -12.38
C GLY A 78 -12.79 10.47 -11.45
N PRO A 79 -14.07 10.59 -11.88
CA PRO A 79 -15.13 11.12 -11.04
C PRO A 79 -15.39 10.25 -9.79
N GLU A 80 -15.37 8.93 -9.95
CA GLU A 80 -15.54 7.96 -8.84
C GLU A 80 -14.42 8.07 -7.81
N TRP A 81 -13.16 8.16 -8.26
CA TRP A 81 -12.02 8.39 -7.37
C TRP A 81 -12.14 9.71 -6.60
N ARG A 82 -12.61 10.79 -7.24
CA ARG A 82 -12.85 12.07 -6.57
C ARG A 82 -13.92 11.96 -5.49
N LEU A 83 -14.98 11.22 -5.75
CA LEU A 83 -16.04 10.97 -4.76
C LEU A 83 -15.50 10.18 -3.56
N HIS A 84 -14.80 9.06 -3.81
CA HIS A 84 -14.20 8.25 -2.74
C HIS A 84 -13.19 9.06 -1.90
N ARG A 85 -12.42 9.94 -2.55
CA ARG A 85 -11.48 10.83 -1.85
C ARG A 85 -12.18 11.80 -0.92
N ARG A 86 -13.33 12.36 -1.31
CA ARG A 86 -14.12 13.23 -0.44
C ARG A 86 -14.63 12.47 0.78
N LEU A 87 -15.19 11.27 0.58
CA LEU A 87 -15.64 10.41 1.67
C LEU A 87 -14.51 10.07 2.65
N LEU A 88 -13.32 9.73 2.14
CA LEU A 88 -12.16 9.49 3.01
C LEU A 88 -11.70 10.77 3.73
N GLN A 89 -11.73 11.92 3.07
CA GLN A 89 -11.39 13.20 3.71
C GLN A 89 -12.31 13.50 4.88
N ASP A 90 -13.61 13.31 4.70
CA ASP A 90 -14.62 13.53 5.75
C ASP A 90 -14.41 12.56 6.93
N THR A 91 -14.06 11.31 6.63
CA THR A 91 -13.75 10.27 7.62
C THR A 91 -12.43 10.52 8.36
N MET A 92 -11.47 11.21 7.74
CA MET A 92 -10.17 11.52 8.36
C MET A 92 -10.16 12.88 9.06
N THR A 93 -11.32 13.52 9.21
CA THR A 93 -11.41 14.77 9.98
C THR A 93 -11.06 14.53 11.45
N PRO A 94 -10.39 15.48 12.13
CA PRO A 94 -10.03 15.33 13.54
C PRO A 94 -11.24 15.05 14.43
N VAL A 95 -12.39 15.68 14.11
CA VAL A 95 -13.65 15.49 14.83
C VAL A 95 -14.14 14.05 14.70
N PHE A 96 -14.20 13.51 13.48
CA PHE A 96 -14.62 12.11 13.28
C PHE A 96 -13.66 11.13 13.96
N LEU A 97 -12.35 11.38 13.84
CA LEU A 97 -11.33 10.52 14.43
C LEU A 97 -11.42 10.49 15.96
N GLN A 98 -11.68 11.62 16.61
CA GLN A 98 -11.81 11.68 18.07
C GLN A 98 -13.14 11.11 18.58
N THR A 99 -14.24 11.36 17.86
CA THR A 99 -15.59 11.03 18.34
C THR A 99 -16.01 9.61 18.00
N VAL A 100 -15.64 9.10 16.82
CA VAL A 100 -16.11 7.80 16.32
C VAL A 100 -14.97 6.79 16.27
N ALA A 101 -13.84 7.16 15.65
CA ALA A 101 -12.77 6.20 15.40
C ALA A 101 -12.00 5.83 16.69
N ALA A 102 -11.60 6.80 17.49
CA ALA A 102 -10.78 6.57 18.68
C ALA A 102 -11.48 5.67 19.72
N PRO A 103 -12.77 5.88 20.09
CA PRO A 103 -13.46 4.98 21.02
C PRO A 103 -13.64 3.58 20.42
N SER A 104 -14.04 3.49 19.15
CA SER A 104 -14.27 2.22 18.46
C SER A 104 -12.99 1.37 18.38
N VAL A 105 -11.86 2.01 18.07
CA VAL A 105 -10.55 1.36 18.02
C VAL A 105 -10.12 0.94 19.42
N HIS A 106 -10.27 1.81 20.42
CA HIS A 106 -9.91 1.50 21.80
C HIS A 106 -10.69 0.30 22.35
N THR A 107 -12.01 0.26 22.16
CA THR A 107 -12.85 -0.88 22.57
C THR A 107 -12.43 -2.17 21.88
N LYS A 108 -12.18 -2.14 20.56
CA LYS A 108 -11.76 -3.32 19.80
C LYS A 108 -10.38 -3.84 20.23
N ILE A 109 -9.43 -2.94 20.51
CA ILE A 109 -8.11 -3.31 21.00
C ILE A 109 -8.21 -3.95 22.40
N ILE A 110 -8.99 -3.35 23.30
CA ILE A 110 -9.21 -3.91 24.64
C ILE A 110 -9.91 -5.28 24.57
N SER A 111 -10.93 -5.42 23.73
CA SER A 111 -11.64 -6.69 23.58
C SER A 111 -10.75 -7.77 22.98
N SER A 112 -9.91 -7.43 22.00
CA SER A 112 -8.95 -8.38 21.41
C SER A 112 -7.92 -8.84 22.44
N ARG A 113 -7.39 -7.93 23.26
CA ARG A 113 -6.43 -8.26 24.33
C ARG A 113 -7.02 -9.23 25.36
N ARG A 114 -8.32 -9.11 25.65
CA ARG A 114 -9.03 -10.04 26.54
C ARG A 114 -9.10 -11.45 25.96
N ILE A 115 -9.34 -11.60 24.65
CA ILE A 115 -9.43 -12.91 23.99
C ILE A 115 -8.06 -13.59 23.97
N THR A 116 -6.98 -12.86 23.65
CA THR A 116 -5.62 -13.42 23.64
C THR A 116 -5.13 -13.73 25.06
N GLY A 117 -5.48 -12.91 26.05
CA GLY A 117 -5.18 -13.18 27.46
C GLY A 117 -5.90 -14.41 28.01
N PHE A 118 -7.17 -14.61 27.63
CA PHE A 118 -7.94 -15.80 28.02
C PHE A 118 -7.39 -17.07 27.36
N ALA A 119 -7.02 -17.01 26.07
CA ALA A 119 -6.37 -18.13 25.39
C ALA A 119 -5.01 -18.48 26.02
N ALA A 120 -4.24 -17.49 26.47
CA ALA A 120 -2.97 -17.72 27.19
C ALA A 120 -3.18 -18.38 28.56
N ILE A 121 -4.24 -18.00 29.30
CA ILE A 121 -4.58 -18.62 30.59
C ILE A 121 -5.07 -20.06 30.40
N LEU A 122 -5.88 -20.33 29.37
CA LEU A 122 -6.28 -21.69 29.01
C LEU A 122 -5.09 -22.55 28.58
N ALA A 123 -4.11 -21.98 27.87
CA ALA A 123 -2.88 -22.68 27.50
C ALA A 123 -2.01 -23.02 28.72
N LEU A 124 -2.04 -22.18 29.78
CA LEU A 124 -1.33 -22.41 31.04
C LEU A 124 -2.04 -23.41 31.98
N LEU A 125 -3.37 -23.55 31.89
CA LEU A 125 -4.15 -24.54 32.65
C LEU A 125 -4.20 -25.92 31.97
N SER A 126 -3.67 -26.04 30.76
CA SER A 126 -3.60 -27.27 29.97
C SER A 126 -2.24 -28.01 30.10
N HIS A 127 -1.44 -27.66 31.10
CA HIS A 127 -0.24 -28.38 31.54
C HIS A 127 -0.38 -28.70 33.03
#